data_AF-A0A837ICM1-F1
#
_entry.id   AF-A0A837ICM1-F1
#
_cell.length_a   1.000
_cell.length_b   1.000
_cell.length_c   1.000
_cell.angle_alpha   90.00
_cell.angle_beta   90.00
_cell.angle_gamma   90.00
#
_symmetry.space_group_name_H-M   'P 1'
#
loop_
_entity.id
_entity.type
_entity.pdbx_description
1 polymer ?
#
loop_
_entity_poly.entity_id
_entity_poly.type
_entity_poly.pdbx_seq_one_letter_code
_entity_poly.pdbx_strand_id
1 'polypeptide(L)'
;MTRKSKKVFLFVLILLLIFLFIFSRRALSPTKNQQPITKNSPSPTPSQVFSSTTKCQNVVVSAGETVELFTYQSGNFTRFDYRVAAMTEEKAINLQVFSDGQWLYVWNQPHRYNKDDVIVNPPGKKIKLSSPPLVIATSTLDEVKRISGSNISGDRLCYTWDDLDPVFKVPADFTFEDSNETTQKIKEDLSKICQICSKTSNETAASACRTNLSCL
;
A
#
# COMPACT_ATOMS: atom_id res chain seq x y z
N MET A 1 36.59 37.00 38.17
CA MET A 1 36.45 36.14 36.96
C MET A 1 37.81 35.83 36.37
N THR A 2 38.25 34.57 36.47
CA THR A 2 39.58 34.10 36.08
C THR A 2 39.78 34.13 34.56
N ARG A 3 41.03 34.38 34.12
CA ARG A 3 41.44 34.58 32.71
C ARG A 3 41.02 33.43 31.75
N LYS A 4 40.74 32.23 32.28
CA LYS A 4 40.20 31.07 31.54
C LYS A 4 38.71 31.23 31.18
N SER A 5 37.89 31.81 32.06
CA SER A 5 36.44 32.00 31.85
C SER A 5 36.15 32.99 30.71
N LYS A 6 36.98 34.03 30.54
CA LYS A 6 36.84 35.00 29.44
C LYS A 6 37.09 34.38 28.05
N LYS A 7 38.01 33.40 27.95
CA LYS A 7 38.29 32.72 26.67
C LYS A 7 37.17 31.79 26.25
N VAL A 8 36.58 31.07 27.21
CA VAL A 8 35.42 30.20 26.95
C VAL A 8 34.21 31.03 26.54
N PHE A 9 33.95 32.15 27.24
CA PHE A 9 32.86 33.06 26.89
C PHE A 9 33.03 33.65 25.48
N LEU A 10 34.25 34.08 25.12
CA LEU A 10 34.54 34.60 23.78
C LEU A 10 34.34 33.53 22.70
N PHE A 11 34.74 32.29 22.97
CA PHE A 11 34.58 31.19 22.01
C PHE A 11 33.10 30.84 21.78
N VAL A 12 32.30 30.80 22.85
CA VAL A 12 30.84 30.57 22.76
C VAL A 12 30.16 31.72 22.01
N LEU A 13 30.58 32.97 22.26
CA LEU A 13 30.05 34.14 21.54
C LEU A 13 30.34 34.07 20.04
N ILE A 14 31.56 33.68 19.65
CA ILE A 14 31.94 33.52 18.25
C ILE A 14 31.10 32.42 17.57
N LEU A 15 30.91 31.27 18.23
CA LEU A 15 30.09 30.19 17.69
C LEU A 15 28.63 30.62 17.49
N LEU A 16 28.08 31.39 18.42
CA LEU A 16 26.71 31.89 18.34
C LEU A 16 26.53 32.90 17.21
N LEU A 17 27.53 33.77 16.98
CA LEU A 17 27.56 34.69 15.84
C LEU A 17 27.66 33.97 14.49
N ILE A 18 28.47 32.91 14.40
CA ILE A 18 28.56 32.08 13.18
C ILE A 18 27.22 31.40 12.90
N PHE A 19 26.57 30.84 13.92
CA PHE A 19 25.26 30.21 13.78
C PHE A 19 24.19 31.19 13.27
N LEU A 20 24.12 32.39 13.85
CA LEU A 20 23.21 33.45 13.41
C LEU A 20 23.52 33.92 11.97
N PHE A 21 24.79 34.02 11.59
CA PHE A 21 25.19 34.39 10.24
C PHE A 21 24.75 33.35 9.19
N ILE A 22 24.88 32.06 9.48
CA ILE A 22 24.42 30.98 8.59
C ILE A 22 22.89 30.98 8.46
N PHE A 23 22.17 31.15 9.57
CA PHE A 23 20.71 31.19 9.56
C PHE A 23 20.16 32.41 8.81
N SER A 24 20.75 33.58 9.01
CA SER A 24 20.34 34.81 8.30
C SER A 24 20.52 34.68 6.77
N ARG A 25 21.59 34.03 6.29
CA ARG A 25 21.78 33.77 4.85
C ARG A 25 20.77 32.79 4.26
N ARG A 26 20.30 31.79 5.01
CA ARG A 26 19.25 30.87 4.55
C ARG A 26 17.87 31.53 4.52
N ALA A 27 17.57 32.41 5.46
CA ALA A 27 16.30 33.13 5.53
C ALA A 27 16.17 34.26 4.49
N LEU A 28 17.29 34.76 3.95
CA LEU A 28 17.35 35.88 3.00
C LEU A 28 17.73 35.47 1.57
N SER A 29 17.70 34.17 1.23
CA SER A 29 17.85 33.77 -0.17
C SER A 29 16.60 34.19 -0.95
N PRO A 30 16.72 35.10 -1.93
CA PRO A 30 15.58 35.55 -2.70
C PRO A 30 15.11 34.40 -3.60
N THR A 31 13.84 34.02 -3.45
CA THR A 31 13.12 33.23 -4.44
C THR A 31 13.27 33.96 -5.77
N LYS A 32 14.04 33.39 -6.69
CA LYS A 32 14.34 33.99 -7.99
C LYS A 32 13.04 34.04 -8.78
N ASN A 33 12.43 35.23 -8.83
CA ASN A 33 11.40 35.60 -9.79
C ASN A 33 11.92 35.29 -11.20
N GLN A 34 11.28 34.34 -11.90
CA GLN A 34 11.34 34.26 -13.35
C GLN A 34 10.23 35.14 -13.92
N GLN A 35 10.63 36.17 -14.64
CA GLN A 35 9.79 37.03 -15.45
C GLN A 35 9.31 36.30 -16.73
N PRO A 36 8.27 36.82 -17.41
CA PRO A 36 7.36 36.05 -18.25
C PRO A 36 7.95 35.80 -19.65
N ILE A 37 7.82 34.56 -20.12
CA ILE A 37 7.96 34.24 -21.55
C ILE A 37 6.56 33.92 -22.09
N THR A 38 6.26 34.62 -23.17
CA THR A 38 5.02 34.72 -23.92
C THR A 38 4.47 33.37 -24.39
N LYS A 39 3.14 33.21 -24.23
CA LYS A 39 2.19 32.34 -24.95
C LYS A 39 2.75 31.07 -25.59
N ASN A 40 2.56 29.97 -24.89
CA ASN A 40 1.72 28.86 -25.32
C ASN A 40 1.37 28.07 -24.05
N SER A 41 0.32 28.50 -23.35
CA SER A 41 -0.23 27.68 -22.26
C SER A 41 -0.79 26.42 -22.91
N PRO A 42 -0.32 25.22 -22.57
CA PRO A 42 -1.16 24.05 -22.72
C PRO A 42 -2.42 24.37 -21.93
N SER A 43 -3.58 24.06 -22.51
CA SER A 43 -4.84 24.05 -21.77
C SER A 43 -4.60 23.37 -20.42
N PRO A 44 -5.11 23.90 -19.29
CA PRO A 44 -5.04 23.16 -18.03
C PRO A 44 -5.56 21.75 -18.34
N THR A 45 -4.72 20.74 -18.09
CA THR A 45 -5.15 19.36 -18.13
C THR A 45 -6.43 19.31 -17.32
N PRO A 46 -7.58 18.89 -17.90
CA PRO A 46 -8.82 18.88 -17.16
C PRO A 46 -8.54 18.10 -15.88
N SER A 47 -8.81 18.73 -14.73
CA SER A 47 -8.75 18.07 -13.43
C SER A 47 -9.42 16.73 -13.61
N GLN A 48 -8.64 15.65 -13.61
CA GLN A 48 -9.19 14.31 -13.63
C GLN A 48 -10.05 14.25 -12.36
N VAL A 49 -11.36 14.24 -12.55
CA VAL A 49 -12.29 13.91 -11.48
C VAL A 49 -11.94 12.48 -11.12
N PHE A 50 -11.06 12.30 -10.14
CA PHE A 50 -10.83 10.98 -9.57
C PHE A 50 -12.15 10.56 -8.96
N SER A 51 -12.72 9.47 -9.46
CA SER A 51 -13.82 8.81 -8.78
C SER A 51 -13.42 8.58 -7.32
N SER A 52 -14.35 8.81 -6.39
CA SER A 52 -14.13 8.52 -4.97
C SER A 52 -13.55 7.11 -4.81
N THR A 53 -12.45 6.99 -4.07
CA THR A 53 -11.83 5.70 -3.85
C THR A 53 -12.57 5.00 -2.71
N THR A 54 -12.99 3.75 -2.92
CA THR A 54 -13.48 2.91 -1.83
C THR A 54 -12.32 2.08 -1.31
N LYS A 55 -12.10 2.09 0.01
CA LYS A 55 -11.18 1.16 0.67
C LYS A 55 -11.98 0.17 1.50
N CYS A 56 -11.62 -1.11 1.43
CA CYS A 56 -12.07 -2.10 2.41
C CYS A 56 -10.90 -2.67 3.17
N GLN A 57 -11.09 -2.85 4.47
CA GLN A 57 -10.19 -3.54 5.38
C GLN A 57 -10.90 -4.82 5.82
N ASN A 58 -10.27 -5.95 5.57
CA ASN A 58 -10.78 -7.26 5.92
C ASN A 58 -9.75 -7.96 6.80
N VAL A 59 -10.18 -8.53 7.90
CA VAL A 59 -9.35 -9.37 8.76
C VAL A 59 -10.09 -10.68 8.98
N VAL A 60 -9.40 -11.78 8.79
CA VAL A 60 -9.88 -13.13 9.11
C VAL A 60 -8.85 -13.80 10.00
N VAL A 61 -9.29 -14.28 11.15
CA VAL A 61 -8.46 -14.94 12.15
C VAL A 61 -8.92 -16.38 12.28
N SER A 62 -7.96 -17.30 12.31
CA SER A 62 -8.16 -18.70 12.63
C SER A 62 -7.00 -19.19 13.52
N ALA A 63 -7.10 -20.41 14.06
CA ALA A 63 -5.98 -20.98 14.79
C ALA A 63 -4.70 -21.03 13.92
N GLY A 64 -3.65 -20.36 14.40
CA GLY A 64 -2.30 -20.33 13.81
C GLY A 64 -2.10 -19.38 12.62
N GLU A 65 -3.14 -18.71 12.11
CA GLU A 65 -3.06 -17.87 10.92
C GLU A 65 -4.04 -16.69 10.99
N THR A 66 -3.56 -15.51 10.60
CA THR A 66 -4.36 -14.29 10.39
C THR A 66 -4.15 -13.81 8.96
N VAL A 67 -5.24 -13.55 8.26
CA VAL A 67 -5.23 -12.96 6.92
C VAL A 67 -5.81 -11.56 7.00
N GLU A 68 -5.02 -10.57 6.62
CA GLU A 68 -5.47 -9.22 6.36
C GLU A 68 -5.57 -9.01 4.85
N LEU A 69 -6.62 -8.34 4.41
CA LEU A 69 -6.78 -7.88 3.04
C LEU A 69 -7.21 -6.43 3.03
N PHE A 70 -6.38 -5.59 2.43
CA PHE A 70 -6.74 -4.23 2.07
C PHE A 70 -7.11 -4.18 0.59
N THR A 71 -8.33 -3.72 0.29
CA THR A 71 -8.75 -3.54 -1.10
C THR A 71 -9.03 -2.07 -1.38
N TYR A 72 -8.64 -1.60 -2.55
CA TYR A 72 -8.89 -0.22 -3.00
C TYR A 72 -9.51 -0.26 -4.39
N GLN A 73 -10.55 0.53 -4.63
CA GLN A 73 -11.19 0.63 -5.93
C GLN A 73 -11.56 2.07 -6.26
N SER A 74 -11.17 2.51 -7.46
CA SER A 74 -11.56 3.79 -8.04
C SER A 74 -11.71 3.63 -9.55
N GLY A 75 -12.94 3.71 -10.05
CA GLY A 75 -13.22 3.48 -11.47
C GLY A 75 -12.75 2.09 -11.92
N ASN A 76 -11.81 2.05 -12.86
CA ASN A 76 -11.21 0.82 -13.40
C ASN A 76 -9.98 0.33 -12.63
N PHE A 77 -9.53 1.10 -11.64
CA PHE A 77 -8.39 0.74 -10.83
C PHE A 77 -8.84 -0.10 -9.64
N THR A 78 -8.22 -1.26 -9.47
CA THR A 78 -8.43 -2.12 -8.30
C THR A 78 -7.09 -2.55 -7.73
N ARG A 79 -6.92 -2.49 -6.41
CA ARG A 79 -5.74 -3.02 -5.73
C ARG A 79 -6.16 -3.94 -4.59
N PHE A 80 -5.44 -5.04 -4.42
CA PHE A 80 -5.53 -5.96 -3.29
C PHE A 80 -4.14 -6.09 -2.67
N ASP A 81 -4.04 -5.79 -1.38
CA ASP A 81 -2.84 -6.06 -0.58
C ASP A 81 -3.19 -7.15 0.44
N TYR A 82 -2.78 -8.38 0.15
CA TYR A 82 -2.95 -9.54 1.03
C TYR A 82 -1.76 -9.68 1.96
N ARG A 83 -2.02 -9.89 3.24
CA ARG A 83 -1.01 -10.18 4.26
C ARG A 83 -1.47 -11.39 5.06
N VAL A 84 -0.75 -12.49 4.93
CA VAL A 84 -0.94 -13.68 5.74
C VAL A 84 0.15 -13.70 6.80
N ALA A 85 -0.24 -13.44 8.04
CA ALA A 85 0.58 -13.68 9.21
C ALA A 85 0.35 -15.12 9.67
N ALA A 86 1.41 -15.92 9.70
CA ALA A 86 1.37 -17.33 10.08
C ALA A 86 2.48 -17.64 11.08
N MET A 87 2.36 -18.77 11.79
CA MET A 87 3.37 -19.23 12.75
C MET A 87 4.71 -19.64 12.09
N THR A 88 4.74 -19.85 10.78
CA THR A 88 5.92 -20.28 10.02
C THR A 88 6.14 -19.38 8.81
N GLU A 89 7.41 -19.06 8.50
CA GLU A 89 7.78 -18.17 7.38
C GLU A 89 7.27 -18.69 6.03
N GLU A 90 7.33 -20.02 5.82
CA GLU A 90 6.88 -20.70 4.59
C GLU A 90 5.39 -20.48 4.29
N LYS A 91 4.60 -20.14 5.32
CA LYS A 91 3.17 -19.88 5.22
C LYS A 91 2.84 -18.39 5.24
N ALA A 92 3.82 -17.53 5.54
CA ALA A 92 3.63 -16.09 5.50
C ALA A 92 3.61 -15.62 4.04
N ILE A 93 2.60 -14.83 3.68
CA ILE A 93 2.40 -14.33 2.31
C ILE A 93 2.19 -12.83 2.39
N ASN A 94 2.84 -12.07 1.50
CA ASN A 94 2.58 -10.64 1.32
C ASN A 94 2.44 -10.38 -0.18
N LEU A 95 1.21 -10.55 -0.68
CA LEU A 95 0.88 -10.56 -2.10
C LEU A 95 0.16 -9.26 -2.45
N GLN A 96 0.65 -8.58 -3.48
CA GLN A 96 0.06 -7.37 -4.01
C GLN A 96 -0.46 -7.63 -5.41
N VAL A 97 -1.72 -7.27 -5.65
CA VAL A 97 -2.40 -7.39 -6.93
C VAL A 97 -2.94 -6.02 -7.29
N PHE A 98 -2.58 -5.51 -8.46
CA PHE A 98 -3.05 -4.23 -8.95
C PHE A 98 -3.56 -4.38 -10.38
N SER A 99 -4.75 -3.85 -10.65
CA SER A 99 -5.32 -3.72 -11.98
C SER A 99 -5.47 -2.23 -12.31
N ASP A 100 -4.95 -1.80 -13.45
CA ASP A 100 -5.15 -0.43 -13.98
C ASP A 100 -6.27 -0.34 -15.02
N GLY A 101 -7.00 -1.43 -15.24
CA GLY A 101 -8.05 -1.56 -16.24
C GLY A 101 -7.59 -2.16 -17.57
N GLN A 102 -6.28 -2.19 -17.84
CA GLN A 102 -5.70 -2.81 -19.03
C GLN A 102 -4.75 -3.95 -18.67
N TRP A 103 -4.04 -3.80 -17.56
CA TRP A 103 -3.02 -4.70 -17.08
C TRP A 103 -3.32 -5.12 -15.64
N LEU A 104 -2.98 -6.36 -15.34
CA LEU A 104 -2.93 -6.91 -14.00
C LEU A 104 -1.46 -7.12 -13.63
N TYR A 105 -1.03 -6.50 -12.54
CA TYR A 105 0.30 -6.57 -11.97
C TYR A 105 0.23 -7.34 -10.67
N VAL A 106 1.14 -8.29 -10.47
CA VAL A 106 1.23 -9.07 -9.24
C VAL A 106 2.67 -9.20 -8.78
N TRP A 107 2.90 -8.96 -7.50
CA TRP A 107 4.22 -9.10 -6.91
C TRP A 107 4.10 -9.45 -5.43
N ASN A 108 5.10 -10.15 -4.91
CA ASN A 108 5.21 -10.37 -3.48
C ASN A 108 6.13 -9.30 -2.90
N GLN A 109 5.70 -8.65 -1.82
CA GLN A 109 6.62 -7.85 -1.04
C GLN A 109 7.52 -8.78 -0.22
N PRO A 110 8.81 -8.49 -0.16
CA PRO A 110 9.70 -9.28 0.68
C PRO A 110 9.36 -9.13 2.16
N HIS A 111 9.30 -10.24 2.88
CA HIS A 111 9.23 -10.23 4.34
C HIS A 111 10.61 -9.87 4.90
N ARG A 112 10.68 -8.84 5.74
CA ARG A 112 11.91 -8.48 6.48
C ARG A 112 11.81 -9.04 7.89
N TYR A 113 12.59 -10.07 8.19
CA TYR A 113 12.72 -10.57 9.56
C TYR A 113 13.88 -9.88 10.29
N ASN A 114 14.99 -9.63 9.59
CA ASN A 114 16.09 -8.82 10.10
C ASN A 114 16.27 -7.53 9.29
N LYS A 115 16.72 -6.47 9.97
CA LYS A 115 16.94 -5.15 9.36
C LYS A 115 18.09 -5.16 8.33
N ASP A 116 19.01 -6.10 8.47
CA ASP A 116 20.27 -6.16 7.72
C ASP A 116 20.21 -7.12 6.51
N ASP A 117 19.09 -7.80 6.28
CA ASP A 117 18.94 -8.71 5.14
C ASP A 117 18.92 -7.92 3.82
N VAL A 118 19.82 -8.27 2.91
CA VAL A 118 19.83 -7.75 1.53
C VAL A 118 18.73 -8.48 0.77
N ILE A 119 17.57 -7.84 0.63
CA ILE A 119 16.47 -8.45 -0.09
C ILE A 119 16.47 -8.02 -1.54
N VAL A 120 16.67 -8.99 -2.43
CA VAL A 120 16.38 -8.83 -3.85
C VAL A 120 14.87 -8.99 -4.00
N ASN A 121 14.18 -7.90 -4.39
CA ASN A 121 12.77 -7.96 -4.74
C ASN A 121 12.60 -8.99 -5.87
N PRO A 122 11.86 -10.10 -5.68
CA PRO A 122 11.59 -11.00 -6.79
C PRO A 122 10.82 -10.24 -7.87
N PRO A 123 11.09 -10.50 -9.16
CA PRO A 123 10.40 -9.81 -10.23
C PRO A 123 8.88 -10.04 -10.11
N GLY A 124 8.14 -8.93 -10.24
CA GLY A 124 6.71 -8.99 -10.39
C GLY A 124 6.33 -9.58 -11.74
N LYS A 125 5.05 -9.92 -11.88
CA LYS A 125 4.46 -10.41 -13.11
C LYS A 125 3.38 -9.45 -13.58
N LYS A 126 3.24 -9.28 -14.90
CA LYS A 126 2.15 -8.53 -15.49
C LYS A 126 1.49 -9.30 -16.63
N ILE A 127 0.20 -9.09 -16.80
CA ILE A 127 -0.60 -9.66 -17.89
C ILE A 127 -1.62 -8.66 -18.38
N LYS A 128 -1.84 -8.62 -19.70
CA LYS A 128 -2.88 -7.80 -20.30
C LYS A 128 -4.25 -8.45 -20.09
N LEU A 129 -5.20 -7.69 -19.57
CA LEU A 129 -6.56 -8.17 -19.31
C LEU A 129 -7.36 -8.23 -20.61
N SER A 130 -8.05 -9.35 -20.84
CA SER A 130 -9.02 -9.53 -21.93
C SER A 130 -10.44 -9.13 -21.54
N SER A 131 -10.70 -8.89 -20.26
CA SER A 131 -12.01 -8.56 -19.67
C SER A 131 -11.85 -7.55 -18.53
N PRO A 132 -12.94 -6.94 -18.03
CA PRO A 132 -12.88 -5.93 -16.95
C PRO A 132 -12.14 -6.43 -15.69
N PRO A 133 -11.66 -5.51 -14.85
CA PRO A 133 -10.91 -5.83 -13.63
C PRO A 133 -11.63 -6.80 -12.69
N LEU A 134 -10.85 -7.45 -11.83
CA LEU A 134 -11.36 -8.04 -10.59
C LEU A 134 -12.19 -6.98 -9.84
N VAL A 135 -13.48 -7.25 -9.67
CA VAL A 135 -14.42 -6.36 -8.98
C VAL A 135 -14.45 -6.76 -7.50
N ILE A 136 -14.36 -5.78 -6.61
CA ILE A 136 -14.54 -6.01 -5.19
C ILE A 136 -16.04 -6.16 -4.93
N ALA A 137 -16.44 -7.16 -4.16
CA ALA A 137 -17.77 -7.17 -3.57
C ALA A 137 -17.89 -5.98 -2.59
N THR A 138 -18.33 -4.81 -3.06
CA THR A 138 -18.49 -3.64 -2.20
C THR A 138 -19.65 -3.89 -1.24
N SER A 139 -19.37 -3.91 0.06
CA SER A 139 -20.42 -3.88 1.09
C SER A 139 -21.03 -2.48 1.19
N THR A 140 -22.07 -2.35 2.02
CA THR A 140 -22.46 -1.05 2.57
C THR A 140 -21.23 -0.35 3.14
N LEU A 141 -21.07 0.94 2.82
CA LEU A 141 -20.02 1.76 3.40
C LEU A 141 -20.29 1.96 4.89
N ASP A 142 -19.21 2.09 5.65
CA ASP A 142 -19.16 2.41 7.08
C ASP A 142 -19.90 1.40 7.99
N GLU A 143 -20.15 0.19 7.48
CA GLU A 143 -20.74 -0.92 8.23
C GLU A 143 -19.72 -2.03 8.47
N VAL A 144 -19.59 -2.46 9.73
CA VAL A 144 -18.74 -3.60 10.10
C VAL A 144 -19.50 -4.91 9.88
N LYS A 145 -19.08 -5.67 8.87
CA LYS A 145 -19.57 -7.03 8.62
C LYS A 145 -18.70 -8.05 9.35
N ARG A 146 -19.29 -8.72 10.34
CA ARG A 146 -18.60 -9.72 11.16
C ARG A 146 -18.76 -11.13 10.61
N ILE A 147 -17.68 -11.89 10.68
CA ILE A 147 -17.67 -13.35 10.52
C ILE A 147 -17.52 -13.95 11.92
N SER A 148 -18.44 -14.84 12.26
CA SER A 148 -18.36 -15.63 13.50
C SER A 148 -18.67 -17.08 13.19
N GLY A 149 -17.70 -17.96 13.43
CA GLY A 149 -17.86 -19.40 13.27
C GLY A 149 -16.97 -20.17 14.25
N SER A 150 -17.13 -21.50 14.28
CA SER A 150 -16.20 -22.34 15.03
C SER A 150 -14.81 -22.22 14.39
N ASN A 151 -13.79 -21.86 15.17
CA ASN A 151 -12.39 -21.70 14.74
C ASN A 151 -12.10 -20.60 13.71
N ILE A 152 -13.07 -19.73 13.43
CA ILE A 152 -12.88 -18.58 12.54
C ILE A 152 -13.63 -17.36 13.06
N SER A 153 -12.98 -16.21 13.01
CA SER A 153 -13.61 -14.91 13.23
C SER A 153 -13.04 -13.89 12.25
N GLY A 154 -13.71 -12.76 12.12
CA GLY A 154 -13.19 -11.71 11.27
C GLY A 154 -14.14 -10.54 11.14
N ASP A 155 -13.61 -9.44 10.65
CA ASP A 155 -14.35 -8.21 10.39
C ASP A 155 -14.04 -7.72 8.99
N ARG A 156 -15.02 -7.07 8.37
CA ARG A 156 -14.88 -6.31 7.15
C ARG A 156 -15.50 -4.95 7.32
N LEU A 157 -14.77 -3.91 6.94
CA LEU A 157 -15.23 -2.53 6.91
C LEU A 157 -14.82 -1.90 5.59
N CYS A 158 -15.77 -1.32 4.87
CA CYS A 158 -15.51 -0.52 3.67
C CYS A 158 -15.86 0.94 3.94
N TYR A 159 -15.07 1.89 3.47
CA TYR A 159 -15.28 3.33 3.66
C TYR A 159 -14.73 4.11 2.48
N THR A 160 -15.19 5.35 2.32
CA THR A 160 -14.63 6.28 1.34
C THR A 160 -13.23 6.69 1.78
N TRP A 161 -12.26 6.52 0.89
CA TRP A 161 -10.86 6.83 1.09
C TRP A 161 -10.52 8.15 0.40
N ASP A 162 -10.35 9.19 1.21
CA ASP A 162 -10.06 10.55 0.76
C ASP A 162 -8.55 10.85 0.68
N ASP A 163 -7.68 9.87 0.96
CA ASP A 163 -6.24 10.10 1.02
C ASP A 163 -5.63 10.33 -0.37
N LEU A 164 -4.70 11.28 -0.43
CA LEU A 164 -4.04 11.74 -1.66
C LEU A 164 -2.90 10.81 -2.10
N ASP A 165 -2.57 9.81 -1.27
CA ASP A 165 -1.49 8.87 -1.55
C ASP A 165 -1.79 8.00 -2.77
N PRO A 166 -0.80 7.77 -3.64
CA PRO A 166 -1.02 7.09 -4.90
C PRO A 166 -1.06 5.57 -4.73
N VAL A 167 -2.16 5.08 -4.16
CA VAL A 167 -2.39 3.64 -3.98
C VAL A 167 -2.42 2.90 -5.33
N PHE A 168 -2.83 3.58 -6.39
CA PHE A 168 -2.91 3.06 -7.76
C PHE A 168 -1.67 3.38 -8.61
N LYS A 169 -0.47 3.23 -8.05
CA LYS A 169 0.78 3.26 -8.80
C LYS A 169 1.47 1.91 -8.77
N VAL A 170 1.94 1.47 -9.92
CA VAL A 170 2.88 0.36 -10.03
C VAL A 170 4.19 0.81 -9.38
N PRO A 171 4.75 0.03 -8.44
CA PRO A 171 6.00 0.38 -7.78
C PRO A 171 7.16 0.42 -8.77
N ALA A 172 7.99 1.48 -8.70
CA ALA A 172 9.11 1.68 -9.63
C ALA A 172 10.34 0.80 -9.30
N ASP A 173 10.38 0.25 -8.09
CA ASP A 173 11.45 -0.63 -7.56
C ASP A 173 11.25 -2.12 -7.89
N PHE A 174 10.23 -2.45 -8.69
CA PHE A 174 9.97 -3.81 -9.18
C PHE A 174 10.08 -3.86 -10.71
N THR A 175 10.77 -4.89 -11.21
CA THR A 175 10.70 -5.26 -12.63
C THR A 175 9.50 -6.18 -12.84
N PHE A 176 8.69 -5.89 -13.86
CA PHE A 176 7.51 -6.69 -14.20
C PHE A 176 7.71 -7.41 -15.54
N GLU A 177 7.66 -8.74 -15.49
CA GLU A 177 7.78 -9.59 -16.67
C GLU A 177 6.40 -9.94 -17.23
N ASP A 178 6.26 -9.91 -18.56
CA ASP A 178 5.08 -10.43 -19.24
C ASP A 178 5.04 -11.97 -19.09
N SER A 179 3.94 -12.52 -18.58
CA SER A 179 3.80 -13.97 -18.49
C SER A 179 2.34 -14.43 -18.57
N ASN A 180 2.10 -15.46 -19.40
CA ASN A 180 0.83 -16.17 -19.47
C ASN A 180 0.59 -17.08 -18.25
N GLU A 181 1.64 -17.43 -17.50
CA GLU A 181 1.57 -18.26 -16.28
C GLU A 181 1.07 -17.45 -15.07
N THR A 182 1.05 -16.13 -15.19
CA THR A 182 0.66 -15.18 -14.13
C THR A 182 -0.73 -15.48 -13.57
N THR A 183 -1.72 -15.76 -14.43
CA THR A 183 -3.08 -16.06 -14.00
C THR A 183 -3.15 -17.34 -13.15
N GLN A 184 -2.38 -18.36 -13.50
CA GLN A 184 -2.37 -19.62 -12.76
C GLN A 184 -1.71 -19.47 -11.39
N LYS A 185 -0.56 -18.77 -11.34
CA LYS A 185 0.14 -18.52 -10.07
C LYS A 185 -0.67 -17.62 -9.11
N ILE A 186 -1.36 -16.62 -9.64
CA ILE A 186 -2.28 -15.79 -8.85
C ILE A 186 -3.41 -16.65 -8.27
N LYS A 187 -4.00 -17.53 -9.10
CA LYS A 187 -5.03 -18.46 -8.61
C LYS A 187 -4.49 -19.37 -7.51
N GLU A 188 -3.27 -19.86 -7.65
CA GLU A 188 -2.63 -20.70 -6.63
C GLU A 188 -2.37 -19.94 -5.32
N ASP A 189 -1.81 -18.74 -5.38
CA ASP A 189 -1.52 -17.95 -4.17
C ASP A 189 -2.80 -17.44 -3.50
N LEU A 190 -3.81 -17.00 -4.29
CA LEU A 190 -5.14 -16.70 -3.77
C LEU A 190 -5.81 -17.95 -3.19
N SER A 191 -5.67 -19.12 -3.83
CA SER A 191 -6.22 -20.38 -3.30
C SER A 191 -5.65 -20.69 -1.92
N LYS A 192 -4.34 -20.53 -1.70
CA LYS A 192 -3.71 -20.69 -0.37
C LYS A 192 -4.29 -19.72 0.65
N ILE A 193 -4.45 -18.45 0.30
CA ILE A 193 -5.07 -17.44 1.17
C ILE A 193 -6.50 -17.85 1.53
N CYS A 194 -7.26 -18.36 0.56
CA CYS A 194 -8.66 -18.75 0.73
C CYS A 194 -8.87 -20.05 1.51
N GLN A 195 -7.84 -20.89 1.67
CA GLN A 195 -7.92 -22.12 2.48
C GLN A 195 -8.27 -21.85 3.95
N ILE A 196 -7.97 -20.64 4.47
CA ILE A 196 -8.37 -20.26 5.83
C ILE A 196 -9.89 -20.36 6.03
N CYS A 197 -10.68 -20.11 4.99
CA CYS A 197 -12.14 -20.18 5.04
C CYS A 197 -12.67 -21.60 5.20
N SER A 198 -11.86 -22.62 4.92
CA SER A 198 -12.19 -24.04 5.11
C SER A 198 -11.95 -24.53 6.55
N LYS A 199 -11.39 -23.70 7.44
CA LYS A 199 -11.13 -24.08 8.85
C LYS A 199 -12.37 -24.05 9.75
N THR A 200 -13.51 -23.58 9.22
CA THR A 200 -14.81 -23.64 9.90
C THR A 200 -15.69 -24.68 9.21
N SER A 201 -16.49 -25.41 9.99
CA SER A 201 -17.53 -26.29 9.48
C SER A 201 -18.86 -25.58 9.24
N ASN A 202 -18.96 -24.30 9.62
CA ASN A 202 -20.15 -23.48 9.39
C ASN A 202 -20.08 -22.86 7.99
N GLU A 203 -20.90 -23.35 7.06
CA GLU A 203 -20.90 -22.93 5.65
C GLU A 203 -21.24 -21.44 5.47
N THR A 204 -22.10 -20.89 6.33
CA THR A 204 -22.40 -19.44 6.31
C THR A 204 -21.15 -18.63 6.67
N ALA A 205 -20.39 -19.06 7.68
CA ALA A 205 -19.14 -18.41 8.05
C ALA A 205 -18.05 -18.62 6.99
N ALA A 206 -17.97 -19.80 6.37
CA ALA A 206 -17.04 -20.08 5.27
C ALA A 206 -17.33 -19.21 4.04
N SER A 207 -18.60 -19.06 3.68
CA SER A 207 -19.06 -18.20 2.58
C SER A 207 -18.79 -16.72 2.85
N ALA A 208 -19.07 -16.25 4.07
CA ALA A 208 -18.74 -14.89 4.49
C ALA A 208 -17.22 -14.64 4.48
N CYS A 209 -16.41 -15.61 4.92
CA CYS A 209 -14.96 -15.55 4.82
C CYS A 209 -14.48 -15.42 3.37
N ARG A 210 -14.98 -16.27 2.46
CA ARG A 210 -14.62 -16.21 1.03
C ARG A 210 -14.97 -14.84 0.43
N THR A 211 -16.13 -14.30 0.80
CA THR A 211 -16.54 -12.96 0.37
C THR A 211 -15.62 -11.86 0.93
N ASN A 212 -15.25 -11.94 2.22
CA ASN A 212 -14.35 -10.97 2.86
C ASN A 212 -12.94 -10.99 2.26
N LEU A 213 -12.41 -12.17 1.94
CA LEU A 213 -11.09 -12.33 1.35
C LEU A 213 -11.08 -12.24 -0.18
N SER A 214 -12.21 -11.92 -0.82
CA SER A 214 -12.35 -11.86 -2.28
C SER A 214 -11.92 -13.16 -2.98
N CYS A 215 -12.23 -14.29 -2.35
CA CYS A 215 -12.04 -15.63 -2.89
C CYS A 215 -13.13 -15.91 -3.92
N LEU A 216 -12.75 -16.05 -5.19
CA LEU A 216 -13.62 -16.45 -6.30
C LEU A 216 -13.67 -17.98 -6.45
#